data_AF-A0A1H0APA6-F1
#
_entry.id   AF-A0A1H0APA6-F1
#
_cell.length_a   1.000
_cell.length_b   1.000
_cell.length_c   1.000
_cell.angle_alpha   90.00
_cell.angle_beta   90.00
_cell.angle_gamma   90.00
#
_symmetry.space_group_name_H-M   'P 1'
#
loop_
_entity.id
_entity.type
_entity.pdbx_description
1 polymer ?
#
loop_
_entity_poly.entity_id
_entity_poly.type
_entity_poly.pdbx_seq_one_letter_code
_entity_poly.pdbx_strand_id
1 'polypeptide(L)'
;MTDHDRLRDVLRPIRDDVGEMSEEAFRSGRARLLAATRGRELPRVHRVSGNEPPKQSRRAALLIAAAAAAVVVVGGAGVAYWNSDDIAQPAATPAVVLPSEMPSDPLNRAGELAARVADEQQRPNQFRYFAERRFVGETVTLTEWWVPADRHAEWAARRDNGELLHGYGNVFPTLSLGETEAVREHFVAELPRDPRLLYTQFAERAKGSEAAHRVAFQYVKSLLAGSMVPADLRGPLFQVLGRVPGIEVTDGAAVRGGGSGVSLAIRYGGIRDELVISTEDGRLLGTRSVVVEPSPKILDGLRARVQGEIIEETRYDTGIVNGVGERPGG
;
A
#
# COMPACT_ATOMS: atom_id res chain seq x y z
N MET A 1 15.32 5.87 35.22
CA MET A 1 16.00 5.55 33.95
C MET A 1 14.93 5.58 32.88
N THR A 2 14.91 6.62 32.06
CA THR A 2 13.85 6.86 31.07
C THR A 2 14.14 6.08 29.79
N ASP A 3 13.11 5.83 28.97
CA ASP A 3 13.24 5.08 27.70
C ASP A 3 14.22 5.72 26.72
N HIS A 4 14.42 7.04 26.83
CA HIS A 4 15.41 7.78 26.06
C HIS A 4 16.86 7.38 26.40
N ASP A 5 17.12 6.98 27.64
CA ASP A 5 18.45 6.51 28.07
C ASP A 5 18.73 5.10 27.55
N ARG A 6 17.71 4.23 27.50
CA ARG A 6 17.81 2.88 26.94
C ARG A 6 18.08 2.88 25.44
N LEU A 7 17.40 3.76 24.69
CA LEU A 7 17.61 3.92 23.24
C LEU A 7 19.01 4.44 22.91
N ARG A 8 19.59 5.33 23.73
CA ARG A 8 20.96 5.79 23.55
C ARG A 8 21.99 4.67 23.74
N ASP A 9 21.80 3.82 24.74
CA ASP A 9 22.74 2.73 25.01
C ASP A 9 22.67 1.64 23.94
N VAL A 10 21.49 1.38 23.37
CA VAL A 10 21.30 0.42 22.28
C VAL A 10 21.88 0.91 20.95
N LEU A 11 21.85 2.22 20.68
CA LEU A 11 22.33 2.81 19.43
C LEU A 11 23.82 3.18 19.43
N ARG A 12 24.48 3.14 20.60
CA ARG A 12 25.89 3.50 20.73
C ARG A 12 26.83 2.64 19.87
N PRO A 13 26.71 1.30 19.84
CA PRO A 13 27.57 0.46 19.01
C PRO A 13 27.35 0.67 17.50
N ILE A 14 26.12 1.00 17.08
CA ILE A 14 25.75 1.20 15.67
C ILE A 14 26.28 2.54 15.14
N ARG A 15 26.40 3.55 15.99
CA ARG A 15 26.95 4.87 15.63
C ARG A 15 28.47 4.84 15.50
N ASP A 16 29.15 3.97 16.24
CA ASP A 16 30.60 3.89 16.23
C ASP A 16 31.14 3.21 14.95
N ASP A 17 30.32 2.39 14.27
CA ASP A 17 30.65 1.73 12.99
C ASP A 17 30.45 2.64 11.75
N VAL A 18 29.77 3.78 11.89
CA VAL A 18 29.56 4.73 10.80
C VAL A 18 30.52 5.90 10.97
N GLY A 19 31.69 5.80 10.33
CA GLY A 19 32.63 6.91 10.27
C GLY A 19 31.95 8.19 9.75
N GLU A 20 32.28 9.34 10.33
CA GLU A 20 31.76 10.64 9.90
C GLU A 20 31.96 10.81 8.38
N MET A 21 30.87 11.17 7.68
CA MET A 21 30.88 11.33 6.23
C MET A 21 31.93 12.38 5.84
N SER A 22 32.90 11.99 5.01
CA SER A 22 33.95 12.90 4.60
C SER A 22 33.39 14.06 3.75
N GLU A 23 33.98 15.24 3.91
CA GLU A 23 33.65 16.44 3.12
C GLU A 23 33.83 16.22 1.61
N GLU A 24 34.66 15.24 1.23
CA GLU A 24 34.85 14.82 -0.16
C GLU A 24 33.69 13.96 -0.68
N ALA A 25 33.17 13.04 0.13
CA ALA A 25 31.97 12.27 -0.20
C ALA A 25 30.74 13.19 -0.38
N PHE A 26 30.61 14.20 0.50
CA PHE A 26 29.55 15.20 0.39
C PHE A 26 29.66 16.04 -0.88
N ARG A 27 30.86 16.56 -1.20
CA ARG A 27 31.10 17.32 -2.44
C ARG A 27 30.85 16.49 -3.69
N SER A 28 31.28 15.23 -3.69
CA SER A 28 31.06 14.30 -4.81
C SER A 28 29.57 14.01 -5.04
N GLY A 29 28.79 13.84 -3.96
CA GLY A 29 27.34 13.68 -4.04
C GLY A 29 26.64 14.92 -4.60
N ARG A 30 27.02 16.10 -4.11
CA ARG A 30 26.46 17.39 -4.58
C ARG A 30 26.79 17.67 -6.05
N ALA A 31 28.01 17.37 -6.50
CA ALA A 31 28.40 17.57 -7.89
C ALA A 31 27.58 16.69 -8.85
N ARG A 32 27.32 15.43 -8.47
CA ARG A 32 26.46 14.51 -9.24
C ARG A 32 25.02 15.03 -9.34
N LEU A 33 24.46 15.57 -8.26
CA LEU A 33 23.12 16.17 -8.26
C LEU A 33 23.02 17.42 -9.16
N LEU A 34 24.04 18.27 -9.14
CA LEU A 34 24.08 19.48 -9.97
C LEU A 34 24.32 19.18 -11.46
N ALA A 35 25.02 18.10 -11.77
CA ALA A 35 25.17 17.63 -13.14
C ALA A 35 23.85 17.09 -13.69
N ALA A 36 23.08 16.38 -12.87
CA ALA A 36 21.78 15.81 -13.25
C ALA A 36 20.67 16.85 -13.50
N THR A 37 20.89 18.12 -13.12
CA THR A 37 19.87 19.18 -13.20
C THR A 37 20.14 20.23 -14.28
N ARG A 38 21.28 20.18 -14.99
CA ARG A 38 21.55 21.08 -16.13
C ARG A 38 20.96 20.51 -17.42
N GLY A 39 19.92 21.16 -17.95
CA GLY A 39 19.43 20.91 -19.31
C GLY A 39 17.91 20.81 -19.49
N ARG A 40 17.09 20.88 -18.42
CA ARG A 40 15.63 20.95 -18.58
C ARG A 40 15.17 22.40 -18.74
N GLU A 41 14.87 22.79 -19.97
CA GLU A 41 14.09 24.01 -20.24
C GLU A 41 12.69 23.87 -19.61
N LEU A 42 12.33 24.82 -18.75
CA LEU A 42 11.00 24.92 -18.14
C LEU A 42 10.02 25.59 -19.12
N PRO A 43 8.76 25.10 -19.25
CA PRO A 43 7.79 25.71 -20.14
C PRO A 43 7.35 27.10 -19.66
N ARG A 44 7.22 28.05 -20.60
CA ARG A 44 6.77 29.44 -20.35
C ARG A 44 5.28 29.49 -20.04
N VAL A 45 4.93 29.94 -18.83
CA VAL A 45 3.55 30.26 -18.43
C VAL A 45 3.18 31.66 -18.94
N HIS A 46 2.10 31.78 -19.74
CA HIS A 46 1.49 33.07 -20.07
C HIS A 46 0.71 33.61 -18.86
N ARG A 47 1.03 34.84 -18.43
CA ARG A 47 0.32 35.55 -17.36
C ARG A 47 -0.82 36.39 -17.96
N VAL A 48 -2.04 36.15 -17.49
CA VAL A 48 -3.18 37.06 -17.69
C VAL A 48 -2.98 38.30 -16.81
N SER A 49 -3.22 39.46 -17.42
CA SER A 49 -3.02 40.81 -16.86
C SER A 49 -4.09 41.19 -15.83
N GLY A 50 -3.70 41.94 -14.79
CA GLY A 50 -4.62 42.55 -13.82
C GLY A 50 -3.93 43.36 -12.73
N ASN A 51 -3.72 44.65 -13.02
CA ASN A 51 -3.55 45.84 -12.16
C ASN A 51 -2.58 45.85 -10.94
N GLU A 52 -1.57 46.72 -11.06
CA GLU A 52 -0.72 47.33 -10.00
C GLU A 52 -1.05 48.86 -9.92
N PRO A 53 -0.48 49.70 -9.01
CA PRO A 53 -0.03 49.58 -7.60
C PRO A 53 -0.46 50.84 -6.75
N PRO A 54 0.12 51.17 -5.55
CA PRO A 54 1.28 52.07 -5.55
C PRO A 54 2.37 51.83 -4.47
N LYS A 55 3.50 52.52 -4.68
CA LYS A 55 4.87 52.40 -4.12
C LYS A 55 5.05 52.97 -2.70
N GLN A 56 5.95 52.36 -1.90
CA GLN A 56 6.90 53.14 -1.08
C GLN A 56 8.22 52.39 -0.70
N SER A 57 9.30 53.14 -0.92
CA SER A 57 10.73 53.09 -0.53
C SER A 57 11.39 51.90 0.20
N ARG A 58 12.31 51.27 -0.53
CA ARG A 58 13.75 51.02 -0.24
C ARG A 58 14.25 51.26 1.21
N ARG A 59 14.60 50.18 1.92
CA ARG A 59 16.00 49.72 2.18
C ARG A 59 16.01 48.58 3.23
N ALA A 60 16.85 47.58 2.92
CA ALA A 60 17.47 46.57 3.79
C ALA A 60 16.78 45.21 4.00
N ALA A 61 17.53 44.19 3.56
CA ALA A 61 17.63 42.80 4.02
C ALA A 61 16.54 41.80 3.62
N LEU A 62 16.73 41.27 2.40
CA LEU A 62 16.65 39.84 2.02
C LEU A 62 16.02 38.88 3.04
N LEU A 63 14.70 38.71 2.91
CA LEU A 63 14.05 37.42 3.09
C LEU A 63 14.06 36.71 1.74
N ILE A 64 14.79 35.59 1.63
CA ILE A 64 14.42 34.47 0.75
C ILE A 64 14.06 33.36 1.74
N ALA A 65 12.83 33.31 2.26
CA ALA A 65 11.63 32.82 1.59
C ALA A 65 11.81 31.38 1.10
N ALA A 66 11.39 30.48 1.98
CA ALA A 66 10.96 29.14 1.64
C ALA A 66 9.97 29.17 0.46
N ALA A 67 10.33 28.48 -0.60
CA ALA A 67 9.45 27.92 -1.62
C ALA A 67 10.18 26.63 -2.05
N ALA A 68 9.86 25.45 -1.53
CA ALA A 68 8.59 24.75 -1.69
C ALA A 68 8.13 24.75 -3.15
N ALA A 69 8.57 23.73 -3.88
CA ALA A 69 7.83 23.10 -4.96
C ALA A 69 8.11 21.60 -4.80
N ALA A 70 7.39 20.94 -3.90
CA ALA A 70 6.13 20.29 -4.22
C ALA A 70 6.31 19.28 -5.36
N VAL A 71 7.12 18.25 -5.11
CA VAL A 71 6.71 16.93 -5.58
C VAL A 71 5.50 16.60 -4.72
N VAL A 72 4.30 16.79 -5.27
CA VAL A 72 3.13 16.12 -4.73
C VAL A 72 3.35 14.64 -5.02
N VAL A 73 4.11 14.00 -4.13
CA VAL A 73 4.09 12.55 -3.99
C VAL A 73 2.71 12.27 -3.42
N VAL A 74 1.74 11.97 -4.30
CA VAL A 74 0.40 11.47 -3.90
C VAL A 74 0.51 10.15 -3.10
N GLY A 75 1.71 9.57 -2.98
CA GLY A 75 2.02 8.40 -2.15
C GLY A 75 2.38 8.68 -0.68
N GLY A 76 1.89 9.76 -0.06
CA GLY A 76 2.25 10.13 1.32
C GLY A 76 1.38 9.53 2.44
N ALA A 77 0.12 9.18 2.18
CA ALA A 77 -0.81 8.82 3.25
C ALA A 77 -0.69 7.36 3.75
N GLY A 78 -0.02 6.48 3.00
CA GLY A 78 0.13 5.06 3.37
C GLY A 78 1.36 4.74 4.23
N VAL A 79 2.46 5.48 4.06
CA VAL A 79 3.73 5.21 4.79
C VAL A 79 3.65 5.70 6.24
N ALA A 80 2.82 6.71 6.53
CA ALA A 80 2.57 7.16 7.90
C ALA A 80 1.75 6.16 8.74
N TYR A 81 1.12 5.15 8.12
CA TYR A 81 0.25 4.20 8.83
C TYR A 81 0.96 3.00 9.45
N TRP A 82 2.23 2.77 9.09
CA TRP A 82 3.02 1.65 9.62
C TRP A 82 3.90 2.04 10.82
N ASN A 83 4.21 3.34 11.02
CA ASN A 83 5.11 3.82 12.07
C ASN A 83 4.52 4.92 12.97
N SER A 84 3.22 5.20 12.90
CA SER A 84 2.61 6.14 13.86
C SER A 84 2.21 5.42 15.14
N ASP A 85 3.15 5.32 16.06
CA ASP A 85 2.85 5.29 17.50
C ASP A 85 2.05 6.55 17.95
N ASP A 86 1.89 7.54 17.07
CA ASP A 86 1.26 8.85 17.33
C ASP A 86 -0.25 8.97 17.00
N ILE A 87 -0.94 7.91 16.55
CA ILE A 87 -2.40 7.89 16.68
C ILE A 87 -2.73 7.49 18.12
N ALA A 88 -2.71 8.46 19.03
CA ALA A 88 -3.19 8.27 20.40
C ALA A 88 -4.57 7.58 20.37
N GLN A 89 -4.62 6.38 20.97
CA GLN A 89 -5.77 5.49 21.09
C GLN A 89 -7.08 6.28 21.33
N PRO A 90 -8.10 6.19 20.46
CA PRO A 90 -9.46 6.43 20.93
C PRO A 90 -9.78 5.37 21.99
N ALA A 91 -10.68 5.70 22.94
CA ALA A 91 -11.00 4.94 24.16
C ALA A 91 -10.63 3.45 24.10
N ALA A 92 -9.74 3.03 25.01
CA ALA A 92 -9.08 1.72 25.06
C ALA A 92 -9.96 0.60 24.47
N THR A 93 -9.77 0.33 23.17
CA THR A 93 -10.29 -0.90 22.59
C THR A 93 -9.55 -2.02 23.32
N PRO A 94 -10.25 -3.02 23.89
CA PRO A 94 -9.59 -4.06 24.64
C PRO A 94 -8.49 -4.69 23.79
N ALA A 95 -7.31 -4.88 24.38
CA ALA A 95 -6.18 -5.48 23.69
C ALA A 95 -6.61 -6.85 23.15
N VAL A 96 -6.41 -7.05 21.85
CA VAL A 96 -6.69 -8.33 21.20
C VAL A 96 -5.36 -8.91 20.78
N VAL A 97 -4.99 -9.95 21.51
CA VAL A 97 -3.78 -10.74 21.26
C VAL A 97 -4.16 -11.94 20.41
N LEU A 98 -3.31 -12.29 19.44
CA LEU A 98 -3.43 -13.54 18.72
C LEU A 98 -2.80 -14.66 19.56
N PRO A 99 -3.50 -15.78 19.81
CA PRO A 99 -2.86 -16.99 20.33
C PRO A 99 -1.63 -17.36 19.50
N SER A 100 -0.60 -17.96 20.12
CA SER A 100 0.61 -18.41 19.40
C SER A 100 0.34 -19.56 18.42
N GLU A 101 -0.71 -20.34 18.70
CA GLU A 101 -1.16 -21.45 17.85
C GLU A 101 -2.51 -21.11 17.20
N MET A 102 -2.71 -21.64 16.00
CA MET A 102 -3.95 -21.46 15.25
C MET A 102 -5.12 -22.16 15.96
N PRO A 103 -6.19 -21.44 16.33
CA PRO A 103 -7.41 -22.06 16.86
C PRO A 103 -7.97 -23.12 15.91
N SER A 104 -8.42 -24.26 16.48
CA SER A 104 -9.07 -25.32 15.70
C SER A 104 -10.35 -24.83 15.05
N ASP A 105 -11.19 -24.18 15.86
CA ASP A 105 -12.50 -23.69 15.45
C ASP A 105 -12.38 -22.34 14.75
N PRO A 106 -13.05 -22.16 13.60
CA PRO A 106 -13.11 -20.84 12.96
C PRO A 106 -13.89 -19.85 13.84
N LEU A 107 -13.39 -18.62 13.92
CA LEU A 107 -14.06 -17.50 14.59
C LEU A 107 -15.03 -16.76 13.66
N ASN A 108 -14.87 -16.95 12.35
CA ASN A 108 -15.71 -16.36 11.32
C ASN A 108 -15.66 -17.20 10.02
N ARG A 109 -16.46 -16.83 9.03
CA ARG A 109 -16.64 -17.57 7.77
C ARG A 109 -15.58 -17.31 6.70
N ALA A 110 -14.57 -16.47 6.94
CA ALA A 110 -13.57 -16.13 5.90
C ALA A 110 -12.88 -17.38 5.34
N GLY A 111 -12.63 -18.39 6.18
CA GLY A 111 -12.02 -19.65 5.77
C GLY A 111 -12.80 -20.45 4.73
N GLU A 112 -14.12 -20.20 4.58
CA GLU A 112 -14.95 -20.83 3.54
C GLU A 112 -14.54 -20.41 2.12
N LEU A 113 -13.93 -19.23 1.97
CA LEU A 113 -13.40 -18.75 0.68
C LEU A 113 -12.27 -19.63 0.15
N ALA A 114 -11.60 -20.40 1.02
CA ALA A 114 -10.54 -21.31 0.61
C ALA A 114 -11.04 -22.42 -0.34
N ALA A 115 -12.34 -22.75 -0.30
CA ALA A 115 -12.93 -23.71 -1.23
C ALA A 115 -13.21 -23.13 -2.63
N ARG A 116 -13.06 -21.81 -2.80
CA ARG A 116 -13.39 -21.08 -4.03
C ARG A 116 -12.16 -20.56 -4.78
N VAL A 117 -10.96 -20.81 -4.26
CA VAL A 117 -9.73 -20.31 -4.87
C VAL A 117 -9.41 -21.07 -6.15
N ALA A 118 -9.21 -20.35 -7.24
CA ALA A 118 -8.83 -20.91 -8.53
C ALA A 118 -7.89 -19.98 -9.27
N ASP A 119 -6.92 -20.55 -9.99
CA ASP A 119 -6.06 -19.79 -10.89
C ASP A 119 -6.30 -20.19 -12.33
N GLU A 120 -6.42 -19.17 -13.18
CA GLU A 120 -6.35 -19.37 -14.62
C GLU A 120 -4.91 -19.62 -15.06
N GLN A 121 -4.72 -20.65 -15.87
CA GLN A 121 -3.43 -21.01 -16.43
C GLN A 121 -3.06 -20.09 -17.59
N GLN A 122 -1.95 -19.37 -17.43
CA GLN A 122 -1.37 -18.51 -18.46
C GLN A 122 -0.52 -19.33 -19.43
N ARG A 123 -0.77 -19.21 -20.74
CA ARG A 123 0.08 -19.84 -21.78
C ARG A 123 1.35 -19.01 -22.03
N PRO A 124 2.42 -19.61 -22.57
CA PRO A 124 3.70 -18.92 -22.80
C PRO A 124 3.63 -17.61 -23.59
N ASN A 125 2.68 -17.48 -24.52
CA ASN A 125 2.49 -16.32 -25.39
C ASN A 125 1.37 -15.37 -24.93
N GLN A 126 0.91 -15.50 -23.69
CA GLN A 126 -0.11 -14.66 -23.10
C GLN A 126 0.49 -13.78 -22.01
N PHE A 127 -0.22 -12.71 -21.71
CA PHE A 127 0.06 -11.84 -20.58
C PHE A 127 -1.06 -12.01 -19.58
N ARG A 128 -0.73 -12.02 -18.30
CA ARG A 128 -1.75 -11.84 -17.29
C ARG A 128 -1.83 -10.36 -16.96
N TYR A 129 -3.03 -9.84 -17.13
CA TYR A 129 -3.39 -8.46 -16.91
C TYR A 129 -3.70 -8.27 -15.43
N PHE A 130 -3.17 -7.21 -14.86
CA PHE A 130 -3.52 -6.71 -13.54
C PHE A 130 -3.69 -5.21 -13.67
N ALA A 131 -4.70 -4.66 -13.02
CA ALA A 131 -4.86 -3.22 -12.92
C ALA A 131 -5.34 -2.84 -11.56
N GLU A 132 -4.83 -1.71 -11.08
CA GLU A 132 -5.20 -1.10 -9.82
C GLU A 132 -5.77 0.28 -10.14
N ARG A 133 -7.03 0.50 -9.74
CA ARG A 133 -7.67 1.79 -9.78
C ARG A 133 -7.92 2.27 -8.36
N ARG A 134 -7.15 3.26 -7.94
CA ARG A 134 -7.16 3.82 -6.59
C ARG A 134 -7.91 5.16 -6.59
N PHE A 135 -8.81 5.31 -5.62
CA PHE A 135 -9.65 6.46 -5.39
C PHE A 135 -9.29 7.05 -4.02
N VAL A 136 -8.77 8.28 -3.99
CA VAL A 136 -8.47 9.03 -2.76
C VAL A 136 -9.08 10.41 -2.88
N GLY A 137 -10.17 10.66 -2.15
CA GLY A 137 -10.99 11.84 -2.35
C GLY A 137 -11.48 11.93 -3.80
N GLU A 138 -11.18 13.04 -4.48
CA GLU A 138 -11.50 13.25 -5.90
C GLU A 138 -10.40 12.73 -6.85
N THR A 139 -9.24 12.34 -6.32
CA THR A 139 -8.12 11.85 -7.12
C THR A 139 -8.34 10.39 -7.48
N VAL A 140 -8.22 10.08 -8.77
CA VAL A 140 -8.25 8.72 -9.29
C VAL A 140 -6.94 8.44 -9.99
N THR A 141 -6.29 7.35 -9.62
CA THR A 141 -5.09 6.84 -10.31
C THR A 141 -5.31 5.42 -10.77
N LEU A 142 -4.91 5.12 -11.99
CA LEU A 142 -4.92 3.84 -12.65
C LEU A 142 -3.49 3.45 -13.01
N THR A 143 -3.10 2.27 -12.58
CA THR A 143 -1.94 1.60 -13.11
C THR A 143 -2.33 0.23 -13.63
N GLU A 144 -1.84 -0.13 -14.79
CA GLU A 144 -2.09 -1.39 -15.47
C GLU A 144 -0.77 -2.11 -15.73
N TRP A 145 -0.78 -3.43 -15.68
CA TRP A 145 0.38 -4.29 -15.91
C TRP A 145 0.01 -5.44 -16.85
N TRP A 146 0.97 -5.80 -17.70
CA TRP A 146 0.95 -6.99 -18.53
C TRP A 146 2.15 -7.84 -18.15
N VAL A 147 1.86 -8.92 -17.42
CA VAL A 147 2.88 -9.79 -16.88
C VAL A 147 3.07 -11.00 -17.80
N PRO A 148 4.25 -11.19 -18.41
CA PRO A 148 4.51 -12.35 -19.27
C PRO A 148 4.50 -13.67 -18.49
N ALA A 149 4.32 -14.78 -19.19
CA ALA A 149 4.30 -16.11 -18.59
C ALA A 149 5.69 -16.49 -18.03
N ASP A 150 6.73 -16.20 -18.80
CA ASP A 150 8.10 -16.18 -18.30
C ASP A 150 8.32 -14.85 -17.55
N ARG A 151 8.41 -14.91 -16.23
CA ARG A 151 8.59 -13.73 -15.37
C ARG A 151 9.91 -13.01 -15.59
N HIS A 152 10.88 -13.65 -16.25
CA HIS A 152 12.16 -13.03 -16.62
C HIS A 152 12.08 -12.25 -17.94
N ALA A 153 10.98 -12.38 -18.69
CA ALA A 153 10.77 -11.63 -19.93
C ALA A 153 10.44 -10.15 -19.66
N GLU A 154 10.18 -9.40 -20.73
CA GLU A 154 9.82 -7.99 -20.63
C GLU A 154 8.38 -7.83 -20.13
N TRP A 155 8.22 -7.10 -19.03
CA TRP A 155 6.93 -6.68 -18.52
C TRP A 155 6.58 -5.33 -19.12
N ALA A 156 5.28 -5.05 -19.17
CA ALA A 156 4.80 -3.73 -19.53
C ALA A 156 3.87 -3.19 -18.45
N ALA A 157 3.88 -1.88 -18.27
CA ALA A 157 2.96 -1.18 -17.39
C ALA A 157 2.46 0.11 -18.05
N ARG A 158 1.24 0.53 -17.74
CA ARG A 158 0.67 1.79 -18.20
C ARG A 158 0.16 2.57 -17.01
N ARG A 159 0.59 3.83 -16.90
CA ARG A 159 0.12 4.76 -15.86
C ARG A 159 -0.94 5.70 -16.41
N ASP A 160 -1.49 6.54 -15.54
CA ASP A 160 -2.54 7.52 -15.86
C ASP A 160 -2.23 8.45 -17.04
N ASN A 161 -0.95 8.74 -17.30
CA ASN A 161 -0.54 9.56 -18.44
C ASN A 161 -0.67 8.83 -19.80
N GLY A 162 -1.06 7.56 -19.80
CA GLY A 162 -1.21 6.72 -20.99
C GLY A 162 0.12 6.20 -21.54
N GLU A 163 1.26 6.56 -20.93
CA GLU A 163 2.57 6.11 -21.34
C GLU A 163 2.73 4.62 -21.03
N LEU A 164 3.06 3.85 -22.07
CA LEU A 164 3.41 2.45 -21.93
C LEU A 164 4.90 2.37 -21.58
N LEU A 165 5.16 1.89 -20.36
CA LEU A 165 6.48 1.65 -19.83
C LEU A 165 6.83 0.19 -20.04
N HIS A 166 8.03 -0.06 -20.51
CA HIS A 166 8.60 -1.39 -20.64
C HIS A 166 9.76 -1.55 -19.66
N GLY A 167 9.92 -2.75 -19.15
CA GLY A 167 10.97 -3.04 -18.18
C GLY A 167 11.22 -4.53 -18.11
N TYR A 168 12.48 -4.87 -17.89
CA TYR A 168 12.87 -6.24 -17.64
C TYR A 168 12.71 -6.52 -16.15
N GLY A 169 12.52 -7.80 -15.82
CA GLY A 169 12.21 -8.31 -14.48
C GLY A 169 12.69 -7.43 -13.32
N ASN A 170 11.84 -7.31 -12.31
CA ASN A 170 12.18 -6.74 -11.00
C ASN A 170 12.35 -5.21 -10.97
N VAL A 171 12.31 -4.47 -12.08
CA VAL A 171 12.57 -3.01 -12.10
C VAL A 171 11.30 -2.17 -12.32
N PHE A 172 10.12 -2.74 -12.06
CA PHE A 172 8.88 -1.96 -12.00
C PHE A 172 8.55 -1.59 -10.55
N PRO A 173 8.57 -0.29 -10.20
CA PRO A 173 8.11 0.16 -8.91
C PRO A 173 6.59 0.29 -8.98
N THR A 174 5.82 -0.66 -8.45
CA THR A 174 4.49 -0.33 -7.94
C THR A 174 4.06 -1.26 -6.80
N LEU A 175 4.09 -0.72 -5.58
CA LEU A 175 2.93 -0.48 -4.70
C LEU A 175 3.45 -0.14 -3.31
N SER A 176 3.24 1.11 -2.85
CA SER A 176 3.23 1.62 -1.46
C SER A 176 4.33 1.26 -0.44
N LEU A 177 5.26 0.33 -0.73
CA LEU A 177 6.25 -0.21 0.21
C LEU A 177 7.70 -0.12 -0.30
N GLY A 178 7.96 0.60 -1.39
CA GLY A 178 9.33 0.75 -1.92
C GLY A 178 9.99 -0.55 -2.44
N GLU A 179 9.29 -1.68 -2.37
CA GLU A 179 9.75 -2.98 -2.87
C GLU A 179 9.32 -3.19 -4.33
N THR A 180 10.09 -4.00 -5.06
CA THR A 180 9.80 -4.35 -6.46
C THR A 180 8.97 -5.63 -6.55
N GLU A 181 8.20 -5.80 -7.63
CA GLU A 181 7.28 -6.94 -7.78
C GLU A 181 7.98 -8.30 -7.72
N ALA A 182 9.20 -8.43 -8.25
CA ALA A 182 9.94 -9.68 -8.19
C ALA A 182 10.40 -10.06 -6.78
N VAL A 183 10.73 -9.06 -5.94
CA VAL A 183 11.00 -9.28 -4.52
C VAL A 183 9.74 -9.81 -3.84
N ARG A 184 8.56 -9.30 -4.21
CA ARG A 184 7.28 -9.79 -3.70
C ARG A 184 6.94 -11.18 -4.22
N GLU A 185 7.15 -11.50 -5.50
CA GLU A 185 6.90 -12.85 -6.03
C GLU A 185 7.77 -13.90 -5.33
N HIS A 186 9.07 -13.60 -5.13
CA HIS A 186 9.96 -14.50 -4.39
C HIS A 186 9.48 -14.67 -2.95
N PHE A 187 9.15 -13.57 -2.28
CA PHE A 187 8.61 -13.59 -0.92
C PHE A 187 7.32 -14.43 -0.82
N VAL A 188 6.37 -14.23 -1.73
CA VAL A 188 5.12 -14.99 -1.83
C VAL A 188 5.41 -16.48 -2.09
N ALA A 189 6.40 -16.79 -2.91
CA ALA A 189 6.80 -18.15 -3.22
C ALA A 189 7.45 -18.87 -2.02
N GLU A 190 8.02 -18.15 -1.06
CA GLU A 190 8.62 -18.69 0.16
C GLU A 190 7.62 -18.85 1.32
N LEU A 191 6.45 -18.21 1.25
CA LEU A 191 5.45 -18.32 2.30
C LEU A 191 4.95 -19.78 2.47
N PRO A 192 4.77 -20.26 3.71
CA PRO A 192 4.20 -21.59 3.95
C PRO A 192 2.83 -21.76 3.31
N ARG A 193 2.54 -22.97 2.79
CA ARG A 193 1.19 -23.34 2.29
C ARG A 193 0.32 -23.97 3.37
N ASP A 194 0.92 -24.28 4.53
CA ASP A 194 0.18 -24.72 5.70
C ASP A 194 -0.42 -23.49 6.42
N PRO A 195 -1.75 -23.40 6.57
CA PRO A 195 -2.40 -22.29 7.25
C PRO A 195 -1.97 -22.14 8.72
N ARG A 196 -1.59 -23.23 9.40
CA ARG A 196 -1.13 -23.20 10.80
C ARG A 196 0.23 -22.53 10.89
N LEU A 197 1.14 -22.85 9.97
CA LEU A 197 2.46 -22.22 9.92
C LEU A 197 2.35 -20.73 9.58
N LEU A 198 1.48 -20.36 8.61
CA LEU A 198 1.19 -18.95 8.31
C LEU A 198 0.63 -18.21 9.53
N TYR A 199 -0.34 -18.81 10.22
CA TYR A 199 -0.92 -18.23 11.42
C TYR A 199 0.15 -18.00 12.50
N THR A 200 1.02 -18.99 12.77
CA THR A 200 2.10 -18.85 13.75
C THR A 200 3.09 -17.75 13.37
N GLN A 201 3.45 -17.63 12.09
CA GLN A 201 4.28 -16.50 11.63
C GLN A 201 3.60 -15.14 11.88
N PHE A 202 2.29 -15.05 11.69
CA PHE A 202 1.55 -13.79 11.91
C PHE A 202 1.43 -13.49 13.41
N ALA A 203 1.17 -14.50 14.24
CA ALA A 203 1.12 -14.35 15.69
C ALA A 203 2.46 -13.87 16.25
N GLU A 204 3.59 -14.42 15.78
CA GLU A 204 4.92 -13.96 16.18
C GLU A 204 5.22 -12.54 15.70
N ARG A 205 4.83 -12.18 14.47
CA ARG A 205 4.97 -10.81 13.96
C ARG A 205 4.14 -9.80 14.76
N ALA A 206 2.98 -10.23 15.26
CA ALA A 206 2.07 -9.40 16.02
C ALA A 206 2.33 -9.41 17.53
N LYS A 207 3.36 -10.15 17.98
CA LYS A 207 3.72 -10.29 19.39
C LYS A 207 4.04 -8.95 20.02
N GLY A 208 3.43 -8.67 21.17
CA GLY A 208 3.56 -7.40 21.87
C GLY A 208 2.66 -6.29 21.34
N SER A 209 1.89 -6.52 20.26
CA SER A 209 0.88 -5.57 19.78
C SER A 209 -0.45 -5.77 20.49
N GLU A 210 -1.04 -4.70 20.99
CA GLU A 210 -2.43 -4.69 21.50
C GLU A 210 -3.48 -4.81 20.38
N ALA A 211 -3.04 -4.67 19.12
CA ALA A 211 -3.87 -4.71 17.92
C ALA A 211 -3.45 -5.85 16.99
N ALA A 212 -3.13 -7.02 17.55
CA ALA A 212 -2.54 -8.13 16.80
C ALA A 212 -3.42 -8.59 15.62
N HIS A 213 -4.75 -8.56 15.79
CA HIS A 213 -5.70 -8.85 14.69
C HIS A 213 -5.56 -7.88 13.51
N ARG A 214 -5.30 -6.59 13.80
CA ARG A 214 -5.15 -5.56 12.77
C ARG A 214 -3.84 -5.79 12.03
N VAL A 215 -2.77 -6.12 12.74
CA VAL A 215 -1.47 -6.45 12.12
C VAL A 215 -1.63 -7.63 11.15
N ALA A 216 -2.30 -8.70 11.58
CA ALA A 216 -2.57 -9.86 10.71
C ALA A 216 -3.44 -9.49 9.49
N PHE A 217 -4.54 -8.75 9.71
CA PHE A 217 -5.43 -8.32 8.62
C PHE A 217 -4.70 -7.44 7.59
N GLN A 218 -3.94 -6.44 8.06
CA GLN A 218 -3.19 -5.54 7.18
C GLN A 218 -2.09 -6.27 6.41
N TYR A 219 -1.42 -7.24 7.06
CA TYR A 219 -0.43 -8.06 6.39
C TYR A 219 -1.05 -8.88 5.25
N VAL A 220 -2.18 -9.55 5.49
CA VAL A 220 -2.91 -10.28 4.44
C VAL A 220 -3.41 -9.33 3.34
N LYS A 221 -3.94 -8.15 3.71
CA LYS A 221 -4.30 -7.09 2.75
C LYS A 221 -3.12 -6.75 1.86
N SER A 222 -1.94 -6.50 2.42
CA SER A 222 -0.74 -6.15 1.64
C SER A 222 -0.27 -7.27 0.71
N LEU A 223 -0.44 -8.54 1.09
CA LEU A 223 -0.15 -9.68 0.21
C LEU A 223 -1.12 -9.72 -0.97
N LEU A 224 -2.43 -9.70 -0.69
CA LEU A 224 -3.48 -9.82 -1.70
C LEU A 224 -3.57 -8.59 -2.63
N ALA A 225 -3.25 -7.40 -2.12
CA ALA A 225 -3.29 -6.14 -2.86
C ALA A 225 -2.12 -5.96 -3.83
N GLY A 226 -0.97 -6.52 -3.48
CA GLY A 226 0.30 -6.19 -4.12
C GLY A 226 1.01 -7.38 -4.75
N SER A 227 0.28 -8.37 -5.23
CA SER A 227 0.84 -9.46 -6.03
C SER A 227 -0.28 -10.34 -6.58
N MET A 228 0.04 -11.10 -7.61
CA MET A 228 -0.82 -12.19 -8.06
C MET A 228 -0.61 -13.43 -7.19
N VAL A 229 -1.01 -13.32 -5.93
CA VAL A 229 -0.96 -14.41 -4.94
C VAL A 229 -1.61 -15.65 -5.54
N PRO A 230 -0.93 -16.79 -5.64
CA PRO A 230 -1.49 -18.00 -6.26
C PRO A 230 -2.59 -18.63 -5.38
N ALA A 231 -3.49 -19.38 -5.99
CA ALA A 231 -4.66 -19.98 -5.33
C ALA A 231 -4.27 -20.88 -4.15
N ASP A 232 -3.16 -21.62 -4.27
CA ASP A 232 -2.61 -22.49 -3.23
C ASP A 232 -2.13 -21.73 -1.98
N LEU A 233 -1.90 -20.42 -2.09
CA LEU A 233 -1.62 -19.53 -0.95
C LEU A 233 -2.85 -18.69 -0.54
N ARG A 234 -3.69 -18.25 -1.48
CA ARG A 234 -4.94 -17.52 -1.14
C ARG A 234 -5.82 -18.33 -0.20
N GLY A 235 -5.98 -19.64 -0.45
CA GLY A 235 -6.78 -20.52 0.40
C GLY A 235 -6.32 -20.53 1.86
N PRO A 236 -5.05 -20.87 2.14
CA PRO A 236 -4.47 -20.77 3.48
C PRO A 236 -4.60 -19.39 4.13
N LEU A 237 -4.39 -18.30 3.39
CA LEU A 237 -4.57 -16.93 3.92
C LEU A 237 -6.02 -16.69 4.38
N PHE A 238 -7.02 -17.17 3.64
CA PHE A 238 -8.42 -17.09 4.05
C PHE A 238 -8.73 -17.95 5.27
N GLN A 239 -8.13 -19.14 5.36
CA GLN A 239 -8.24 -19.98 6.56
C GLN A 239 -7.67 -19.29 7.80
N VAL A 240 -6.54 -18.58 7.65
CA VAL A 240 -5.94 -17.74 8.69
C VAL A 240 -6.89 -16.61 9.09
N LEU A 241 -7.42 -15.83 8.14
CA LEU A 241 -8.41 -14.78 8.45
C LEU A 241 -9.65 -15.34 9.14
N GLY A 242 -10.04 -16.58 8.84
CA GLY A 242 -11.11 -17.31 9.53
C GLY A 242 -10.86 -17.53 11.03
N ARG A 243 -9.61 -17.42 11.49
CA ARG A 243 -9.18 -17.57 12.90
C ARG A 243 -8.74 -16.26 13.55
N VAL A 244 -8.74 -15.15 12.81
CA VAL A 244 -8.41 -13.83 13.38
C VAL A 244 -9.66 -13.25 14.06
N PRO A 245 -9.59 -12.86 15.35
CA PRO A 245 -10.71 -12.24 16.04
C PRO A 245 -11.10 -10.88 15.43
N GLY A 246 -12.39 -10.54 15.46
CA GLY A 246 -12.88 -9.22 15.07
C GLY A 246 -13.06 -9.00 13.56
N ILE A 247 -12.85 -10.03 12.73
CA ILE A 247 -13.17 -9.96 11.30
C ILE A 247 -14.67 -10.18 11.08
N GLU A 248 -15.33 -9.18 10.54
CA GLU A 248 -16.71 -9.23 10.07
C GLU A 248 -16.75 -9.76 8.63
N VAL A 249 -17.67 -10.68 8.35
CA VAL A 249 -17.83 -11.29 7.01
C VAL A 249 -19.22 -10.97 6.47
N THR A 250 -19.29 -10.29 5.32
CA THR A 250 -20.55 -9.87 4.68
C THR A 250 -20.62 -10.34 3.24
N ASP A 251 -21.69 -11.02 2.85
CA ASP A 251 -21.90 -11.48 1.48
C ASP A 251 -22.44 -10.35 0.59
N GLY A 252 -22.15 -10.39 -0.72
CA GLY A 252 -22.74 -9.46 -1.70
C GLY A 252 -22.21 -8.03 -1.62
N ALA A 253 -21.02 -7.82 -1.08
CA ALA A 253 -20.38 -6.50 -1.01
C ALA A 253 -19.95 -6.03 -2.41
N ALA A 254 -20.46 -4.88 -2.84
CA ALA A 254 -20.13 -4.29 -4.14
C ALA A 254 -18.83 -3.47 -4.11
N VAL A 255 -18.05 -3.55 -5.19
CA VAL A 255 -16.90 -2.68 -5.47
C VAL A 255 -17.32 -1.60 -6.46
N ARG A 256 -16.83 -0.37 -6.28
CA ARG A 256 -17.17 0.75 -7.17
C ARG A 256 -16.92 0.44 -8.64
N GLY A 257 -17.99 0.45 -9.43
CA GLY A 257 -17.97 0.20 -10.87
C GLY A 257 -17.55 -1.21 -11.28
N GLY A 258 -17.38 -2.13 -10.32
CA GLY A 258 -16.89 -3.49 -10.54
C GLY A 258 -17.91 -4.55 -10.11
N GLY A 259 -17.42 -5.77 -9.88
CA GLY A 259 -18.23 -6.88 -9.39
C GLY A 259 -18.59 -6.77 -7.90
N SER A 260 -19.25 -7.80 -7.40
CA SER A 260 -19.55 -8.00 -5.98
C SER A 260 -18.92 -9.30 -5.47
N GLY A 261 -18.61 -9.33 -4.17
CA GLY A 261 -17.99 -10.49 -3.54
C GLY A 261 -18.31 -10.59 -2.05
N VAL A 262 -17.47 -11.33 -1.32
CA VAL A 262 -17.52 -11.40 0.14
C VAL A 262 -16.61 -10.33 0.71
N SER A 263 -17.16 -9.46 1.56
CA SER A 263 -16.37 -8.50 2.33
C SER A 263 -15.82 -9.16 3.59
N LEU A 264 -14.51 -9.02 3.80
CA LEU A 264 -13.81 -9.28 5.05
C LEU A 264 -13.41 -7.92 5.63
N ALA A 265 -13.95 -7.56 6.79
CA ALA A 265 -13.79 -6.22 7.35
C ALA A 265 -13.30 -6.26 8.79
N ILE A 266 -12.48 -5.30 9.17
CA ILE A 266 -12.03 -5.10 10.54
C ILE A 266 -12.16 -3.64 10.94
N ARG A 267 -12.51 -3.39 12.20
CA ARG A 267 -12.61 -2.04 12.76
C ARG A 267 -11.48 -1.78 13.74
N TYR A 268 -10.78 -0.67 13.57
CA TYR A 268 -9.77 -0.22 14.51
C TYR A 268 -9.61 1.30 14.44
N GLY A 269 -9.54 1.96 15.60
CA GLY A 269 -9.26 3.39 15.66
C GLY A 269 -10.29 4.27 14.92
N GLY A 270 -11.55 3.86 14.90
CA GLY A 270 -12.64 4.56 14.19
C GLY A 270 -12.65 4.37 12.67
N ILE A 271 -11.79 3.49 12.14
CA ILE A 271 -11.72 3.14 10.72
C ILE A 271 -12.15 1.69 10.54
N ARG A 272 -12.92 1.44 9.47
CA ARG A 272 -13.24 0.12 8.97
C ARG A 272 -12.44 -0.14 7.70
N ASP A 273 -11.53 -1.10 7.77
CA ASP A 273 -10.79 -1.60 6.61
C ASP A 273 -11.48 -2.84 6.05
N GLU A 274 -11.62 -2.90 4.74
CA GLU A 274 -12.33 -3.96 4.03
C GLU A 274 -11.50 -4.52 2.88
N LEU A 275 -11.60 -5.84 2.71
CA LEU A 275 -11.23 -6.58 1.50
C LEU A 275 -12.52 -7.11 0.87
N VAL A 276 -12.69 -6.97 -0.43
CA VAL A 276 -13.79 -7.61 -1.16
C VAL A 276 -13.22 -8.72 -2.02
N ILE A 277 -13.60 -9.96 -1.72
CA ILE A 277 -13.06 -11.17 -2.36
C ILE A 277 -14.09 -11.75 -3.32
N SER A 278 -13.67 -12.05 -4.55
CA SER A 278 -14.46 -12.73 -5.57
C SER A 278 -14.90 -14.11 -5.08
N THR A 279 -16.17 -14.44 -5.28
CA THR A 279 -16.73 -15.77 -4.96
C THR A 279 -16.49 -16.80 -6.05
N GLU A 280 -15.98 -16.38 -7.21
CA GLU A 280 -15.72 -17.22 -8.37
C GLU A 280 -14.35 -17.91 -8.26
N ASP A 281 -13.32 -17.16 -7.87
CA ASP A 281 -11.91 -17.58 -7.95
C ASP A 281 -11.06 -17.17 -6.73
N GLY A 282 -11.69 -16.53 -5.74
CA GLY A 282 -11.03 -16.06 -4.52
C GLY A 282 -10.05 -14.91 -4.74
N ARG A 283 -10.13 -14.16 -5.84
CA ARG A 283 -9.27 -12.99 -6.09
C ARG A 283 -9.77 -11.75 -5.36
N LEU A 284 -8.87 -10.82 -5.06
CA LEU A 284 -9.21 -9.52 -4.49
C LEU A 284 -9.85 -8.64 -5.57
N LEU A 285 -11.10 -8.23 -5.36
CA LEU A 285 -11.82 -7.29 -6.24
C LEU A 285 -11.58 -5.84 -5.83
N GLY A 286 -11.37 -5.60 -4.54
CA GLY A 286 -11.08 -4.26 -4.04
C GLY A 286 -10.75 -4.19 -2.56
N THR A 287 -10.20 -3.05 -2.16
CA THR A 287 -10.04 -2.66 -0.76
C THR A 287 -10.74 -1.33 -0.50
N ARG A 288 -11.15 -1.12 0.75
CA ARG A 288 -11.78 0.14 1.16
C ARG A 288 -11.45 0.46 2.61
N SER A 289 -11.23 1.73 2.90
CA SER A 289 -11.03 2.24 4.26
C SER A 289 -12.08 3.32 4.52
N VAL A 290 -12.99 3.07 5.46
CA VAL A 290 -14.15 3.92 5.77
C VAL A 290 -14.05 4.44 7.19
N VAL A 291 -14.31 5.73 7.39
CA VAL A 291 -14.46 6.31 8.73
C VAL A 291 -15.79 5.86 9.30
N VAL A 292 -15.77 5.07 10.36
CA VAL A 292 -16.98 4.61 11.07
C VAL A 292 -17.20 5.36 12.38
N GLU A 293 -16.15 5.95 12.95
CA GLU A 293 -16.24 6.84 14.10
C GLU A 293 -15.38 8.09 13.80
N PRO A 294 -16.01 9.29 13.68
CA PRO A 294 -15.28 10.53 13.45
C PRO A 294 -14.33 10.83 14.60
N SER A 295 -13.09 11.18 14.30
CA SER A 295 -12.16 11.71 15.29
C SER A 295 -11.43 12.93 14.72
N PRO A 296 -11.24 14.01 15.51
CA PRO A 296 -10.44 15.17 15.10
C PRO A 296 -8.98 14.83 14.77
N LYS A 297 -8.53 13.58 15.04
CA LYS A 297 -7.15 13.11 14.86
C LYS A 297 -6.97 12.19 13.64
N ILE A 298 -8.03 11.81 12.91
CA ILE A 298 -7.91 11.12 11.60
C ILE A 298 -7.50 12.15 10.51
N LEU A 299 -6.49 12.96 10.83
CA LEU A 299 -6.10 14.14 10.06
C LEU A 299 -5.25 13.73 8.87
N ASP A 300 -5.83 13.89 7.69
CA ASP A 300 -5.07 14.27 6.51
C ASP A 300 -5.26 15.79 6.35
N GLY A 301 -4.24 16.57 6.73
CA GLY A 301 -4.08 17.96 6.30
C GLY A 301 -5.19 19.00 6.61
N LEU A 302 -5.79 19.03 7.81
CA LEU A 302 -6.65 20.12 8.35
C LEU A 302 -8.18 20.00 8.19
N ARG A 303 -8.76 18.81 7.95
CA ARG A 303 -10.23 18.62 8.08
C ARG A 303 -10.58 17.41 8.94
N ALA A 304 -11.57 17.59 9.82
CA ALA A 304 -12.19 16.48 10.53
C ALA A 304 -12.89 15.57 9.52
N ARG A 305 -12.58 14.28 9.56
CA ARG A 305 -13.25 13.28 8.72
C ARG A 305 -14.65 13.01 9.23
N VAL A 306 -15.59 12.75 8.33
CA VAL A 306 -17.00 12.50 8.67
C VAL A 306 -17.32 11.00 8.67
N GLN A 307 -18.31 10.59 9.46
CA GLN A 307 -18.76 9.21 9.48
C GLN A 307 -19.29 8.80 8.10
N GLY A 308 -18.90 7.63 7.61
CA GLY A 308 -19.20 7.13 6.27
C GLY A 308 -18.24 7.62 5.19
N GLU A 309 -17.29 8.50 5.51
CA GLU A 309 -16.30 8.95 4.54
C GLU A 309 -15.37 7.81 4.12
N ILE A 310 -15.24 7.61 2.81
CA ILE A 310 -14.27 6.68 2.23
C ILE A 310 -12.94 7.43 2.11
N ILE A 311 -11.98 7.05 2.94
CA ILE A 311 -10.61 7.62 2.93
C ILE A 311 -9.91 7.21 1.65
N GLU A 312 -10.05 5.93 1.33
CA GLU A 312 -9.39 5.28 0.21
C GLU A 312 -10.25 4.10 -0.24
N GLU A 313 -10.38 3.94 -1.55
CA GLU A 313 -10.90 2.73 -2.16
C GLU A 313 -9.97 2.35 -3.30
N THR A 314 -9.67 1.07 -3.42
CA THR A 314 -8.89 0.54 -4.52
C THR A 314 -9.67 -0.59 -5.16
N ARG A 315 -9.80 -0.56 -6.48
CA ARG A 315 -10.36 -1.65 -7.28
C ARG A 315 -9.23 -2.36 -8.00
N TYR A 316 -9.36 -3.68 -8.10
CA TYR A 316 -8.49 -4.51 -8.91
C TYR A 316 -9.25 -5.14 -10.06
N ASP A 317 -8.65 -5.14 -11.23
CA ASP A 317 -9.11 -5.87 -12.40
C ASP A 317 -8.00 -6.84 -12.82
N THR A 318 -8.36 -8.10 -13.08
CA THR A 318 -7.40 -9.15 -13.47
C THR A 318 -7.92 -9.94 -14.65
N GLY A 319 -7.02 -10.57 -15.41
CA GLY A 319 -7.39 -11.54 -16.43
C GLY A 319 -6.19 -12.02 -17.24
N ILE A 320 -6.45 -12.79 -18.28
CA ILE A 320 -5.43 -13.21 -19.26
C ILE A 320 -5.76 -12.57 -20.61
N VAL A 321 -4.73 -11.98 -21.23
CA VAL A 321 -4.81 -11.30 -22.53
C VAL A 321 -3.70 -11.81 -23.46
N ASN A 322 -3.82 -11.55 -24.77
CA ASN A 322 -2.89 -12.08 -25.76
C ASN A 322 -1.77 -11.09 -26.10
N GLY A 323 -1.95 -9.82 -25.78
CA GLY A 323 -0.99 -8.77 -26.09
C GLY A 323 -0.84 -7.72 -24.98
N VAL A 324 0.33 -7.09 -24.96
CA VAL A 324 0.56 -5.87 -24.18
C VAL A 324 -0.38 -4.77 -24.67
N GLY A 325 -0.99 -4.05 -23.73
CA GLY A 325 -1.92 -2.96 -24.01
C GLY A 325 -3.40 -3.37 -24.06
N GLU A 326 -3.69 -4.67 -24.21
CA GLU A 326 -5.04 -5.25 -24.19
C GLU A 326 -5.63 -5.26 -22.77
N ARG A 327 -6.96 -5.25 -22.66
CA ARG A 327 -7.68 -5.40 -21.39
C ARG A 327 -8.60 -6.62 -21.47
N PRO A 328 -8.84 -7.34 -20.37
CA PRO A 328 -9.82 -8.42 -20.35
C PRO A 328 -11.21 -7.95 -20.81
N GLY A 329 -11.84 -8.68 -21.73
CA GLY A 329 -13.18 -8.37 -22.24
C GLY A 329 -13.24 -7.23 -23.29
N GLY A 330 -12.10 -6.78 -23.81
CA GLY A 330 -11.98 -5.78 -24.89
C GLY A 330 -11.52 -6.35 -26.22
#